data_AF-A0A1G0ZQG0-F1
#
_entry.id   AF-A0A1G0ZQG0-F1
#
_cell.length_a   1.000
_cell.length_b   1.000
_cell.length_c   1.000
_cell.angle_alpha   90.00
_cell.angle_beta   90.00
_cell.angle_gamma   90.00
#
_symmetry.space_group_name_H-M   'P 1'
#
loop_
_entity.id
_entity.type
_entity.pdbx_description
1 polymer ?
#
loop_
_entity_poly.entity_id
_entity_poly.type
_entity_poly.pdbx_seq_one_letter_code
_entity_poly.pdbx_strand_id
1 'polypeptide(L)'
;MDFSKGFPENSFLVLCYHDVVARITDDKDAYAVELQSFVQQIEFLKSQNCSFIGVDDILKARSGEKKLPEKAILLTFDDAYDSFYKNVFPLLKLYKCPAVIAVVTEWIDNPPADPEYQKKFMTWAQLREVDSSGLVKVASHSGNLHHGVLMNPLGSMASAIQTRIYDPARKKYETSSEYEKRLSDDFAKSISLIRDKAGMTPEIMVWPYGRYNSASIEEAKKAGFKVMFTLDDGFGNTDRIDAIPRFMIMNNPSIENFAAMFKKSFIRLERLRIVHADLDSIYDPDPVRQNRNIDEFIERIYRLKPSAVYLQAFCDDKGDGNVSSVYFNNRVLPVKADIFSRIARSIFIRGIGVYAWMPAMTYVLPDEKETGKLRIREFRDGKIQLSTSWYQRLSPFNEEACSKIEMIFEDLATYCDFDGVIFQDDAYMTDYEDFSPEALKEYVKISGGDIIPFEKLSAEQKDKWTDAKTEQIMSLTDRIRKKVLYWRPEIRFARTLYAPVLLNPNSEEWYCQSYEKTLQRYDYAVIMAYPRMEDIFWETRWLKSLVKKASEYPDGLNRTVFKTQAFNWKDDEWIDSGTVNKWLRILAAAGAHNIGYYPDDYIGNRPDCKIISDMISSKSFPFDKK
;
A
#
# COMPACT_ATOMS: atom_id res chain seq x y z
N MET A 1 6.93 -3.62 -18.41
CA MET A 1 7.78 -4.54 -19.20
C MET A 1 7.02 -4.93 -20.46
N ASP A 2 7.72 -5.31 -21.53
CA ASP A 2 7.09 -5.86 -22.74
C ASP A 2 7.38 -7.38 -22.77
N PHE A 3 6.33 -8.21 -22.69
CA PHE A 3 6.45 -9.68 -22.72
C PHE A 3 7.02 -10.22 -24.04
N SER A 4 7.18 -9.38 -25.07
CA SER A 4 7.96 -9.72 -26.26
C SER A 4 9.45 -9.91 -25.98
N LYS A 5 9.98 -9.35 -24.87
CA LYS A 5 11.40 -9.39 -24.49
C LYS A 5 11.78 -10.51 -23.50
N GLY A 6 10.85 -11.41 -23.17
CA GLY A 6 11.06 -12.50 -22.20
C GLY A 6 10.67 -12.15 -20.77
N PHE A 7 10.64 -13.16 -19.89
CA PHE A 7 10.40 -12.96 -18.45
C PHE A 7 11.74 -12.67 -17.74
N PRO A 8 11.73 -11.96 -16.59
CA PRO A 8 12.93 -11.81 -15.77
C PRO A 8 13.55 -13.17 -15.40
N GLU A 9 14.85 -13.18 -15.10
CA GLU A 9 15.53 -14.41 -14.68
C GLU A 9 14.88 -14.99 -13.41
N ASN A 10 14.76 -16.32 -13.37
CA ASN A 10 14.13 -17.05 -12.26
C ASN A 10 12.69 -16.64 -11.95
N SER A 11 12.01 -15.96 -12.89
CA SER A 11 10.63 -15.51 -12.73
C SER A 11 9.62 -16.33 -13.52
N PHE A 12 8.41 -16.37 -13.00
CA PHE A 12 7.27 -17.06 -13.58
C PHE A 12 5.99 -16.27 -13.33
N LEU A 13 5.02 -16.40 -14.22
CA LEU A 13 3.71 -15.78 -14.07
C LEU A 13 2.73 -16.80 -13.48
N VAL A 14 1.93 -16.37 -12.52
CA VAL A 14 0.87 -17.19 -11.93
C VAL A 14 -0.49 -16.62 -12.31
N LEU A 15 -1.36 -17.44 -12.89
CA LEU A 15 -2.72 -17.06 -13.22
C LEU A 15 -3.69 -17.71 -12.23
N CYS A 16 -4.50 -16.89 -11.57
CA CYS A 16 -5.48 -17.30 -10.59
C CYS A 16 -6.88 -17.30 -11.20
N TYR A 17 -7.52 -18.46 -11.18
CA TYR A 17 -8.90 -18.69 -11.58
C TYR A 17 -9.72 -19.08 -10.34
N HIS A 18 -11.04 -18.92 -10.40
CA HIS A 18 -11.95 -19.41 -9.36
C HIS A 18 -12.89 -20.45 -9.98
N ASP A 19 -13.97 -19.99 -10.61
CA ASP A 19 -14.99 -20.85 -11.18
C ASP A 19 -14.86 -20.94 -12.70
N VAL A 20 -14.84 -22.15 -13.25
CA VAL A 20 -14.80 -22.37 -14.71
C VAL A 20 -16.03 -23.17 -15.14
N VAL A 21 -17.07 -22.44 -15.56
CA VAL A 21 -18.39 -22.99 -15.84
C VAL A 21 -18.61 -23.21 -17.34
N ALA A 22 -19.52 -24.12 -17.71
CA ALA A 22 -19.85 -24.34 -19.12
C ALA A 22 -20.44 -23.08 -19.79
N ARG A 23 -21.22 -22.31 -19.02
CA ARG A 23 -21.79 -21.02 -19.41
C ARG A 23 -22.08 -20.21 -18.16
N ILE A 24 -21.80 -18.92 -18.20
CA ILE A 24 -22.16 -18.01 -17.09
C ILE A 24 -23.66 -17.75 -17.14
N THR A 25 -24.34 -17.96 -16.01
CA THR A 25 -25.78 -17.73 -15.87
C THR A 25 -26.14 -16.55 -14.98
N ASP A 26 -25.17 -16.05 -14.23
CA ASP A 26 -25.28 -14.82 -13.42
C ASP A 26 -24.22 -13.84 -13.90
N ASP A 27 -24.65 -12.78 -14.59
CA ASP A 27 -23.76 -11.73 -15.11
C ASP A 27 -23.04 -10.94 -14.00
N LYS A 28 -23.42 -11.14 -12.72
CA LYS A 28 -22.75 -10.53 -11.57
C LYS A 28 -21.56 -11.33 -11.06
N ASP A 29 -21.40 -12.58 -11.50
CA ASP A 29 -20.29 -13.43 -11.08
C ASP A 29 -18.98 -13.01 -11.76
N ALA A 30 -18.31 -12.03 -11.16
CA ALA A 30 -17.07 -11.47 -11.67
C ALA A 30 -15.89 -12.47 -11.63
N TYR A 31 -16.00 -13.59 -10.93
CA TYR A 31 -14.92 -14.57 -10.77
C TYR A 31 -15.11 -15.82 -11.64
N ALA A 32 -16.25 -15.93 -12.33
CA ALA A 32 -16.49 -17.00 -13.29
C ALA A 32 -15.83 -16.73 -14.65
N VAL A 33 -15.28 -17.79 -15.23
CA VAL A 33 -14.80 -17.84 -16.61
C VAL A 33 -15.54 -18.94 -17.34
N GLU A 34 -15.94 -18.70 -18.57
CA GLU A 34 -16.56 -19.76 -19.38
C GLU A 34 -15.51 -20.76 -19.85
N LEU A 35 -15.88 -22.04 -19.91
CA LEU A 35 -15.01 -23.12 -20.35
C LEU A 35 -14.38 -22.85 -21.72
N GLN A 36 -15.17 -22.28 -22.65
CA GLN A 36 -14.68 -21.89 -23.96
C GLN A 36 -13.60 -20.81 -23.88
N SER A 37 -13.81 -19.77 -23.07
CA SER A 37 -12.82 -18.71 -22.83
C SER A 37 -11.56 -19.26 -22.20
N PHE A 38 -11.68 -20.15 -21.20
CA PHE A 38 -10.53 -20.81 -20.58
C PHE A 38 -9.70 -21.60 -21.59
N VAL A 39 -10.35 -22.39 -22.47
CA VAL A 39 -9.65 -23.13 -23.54
C VAL A 39 -8.93 -22.17 -24.49
N GLN A 40 -9.57 -21.06 -24.89
CA GLN A 40 -8.94 -20.05 -25.73
C GLN A 40 -7.72 -19.42 -25.06
N GLN A 41 -7.77 -19.15 -23.76
CA GLN A 41 -6.65 -18.60 -23.00
C GLN A 41 -5.46 -19.58 -22.94
N ILE A 42 -5.71 -20.86 -22.69
CA ILE A 42 -4.66 -21.91 -22.68
C ILE A 42 -4.01 -22.04 -24.07
N GLU A 43 -4.81 -22.12 -25.13
CA GLU A 43 -4.30 -22.22 -26.49
C GLU A 43 -3.55 -20.95 -26.93
N PHE A 44 -4.00 -19.77 -26.49
CA PHE A 44 -3.25 -18.54 -26.70
C PHE A 44 -1.90 -18.57 -25.99
N LEU A 45 -1.83 -18.95 -24.71
CA LEU A 45 -0.56 -19.04 -23.98
C LEU A 45 0.42 -20.01 -24.68
N LYS A 46 -0.07 -21.15 -25.15
CA LYS A 46 0.73 -22.11 -25.95
C LYS A 46 1.22 -21.48 -27.25
N SER A 47 0.36 -20.73 -27.96
CA SER A 47 0.76 -19.99 -29.17
C SER A 47 1.83 -18.91 -28.91
N GLN A 48 1.95 -18.44 -27.66
CA GLN A 48 2.98 -17.48 -27.24
C GLN A 48 4.28 -18.17 -26.76
N ASN A 49 4.40 -19.49 -26.93
CA ASN A 49 5.48 -20.34 -26.44
C ASN A 49 5.65 -20.30 -24.91
N CYS A 50 4.54 -20.17 -24.18
CA CYS A 50 4.56 -20.29 -22.73
C CYS A 50 4.73 -21.76 -22.30
N SER A 51 5.47 -21.97 -21.22
CA SER A 51 5.71 -23.29 -20.64
C SER A 51 4.95 -23.43 -19.32
N PHE A 52 4.02 -24.38 -19.24
CA PHE A 52 3.32 -24.64 -17.99
C PHE A 52 4.19 -25.41 -17.00
N ILE A 53 4.26 -24.92 -15.77
CA ILE A 53 5.08 -25.49 -14.69
C ILE A 53 4.24 -25.82 -13.47
N GLY A 54 4.72 -26.74 -12.64
CA GLY A 54 4.16 -27.03 -11.31
C GLY A 54 4.98 -26.39 -10.19
N VAL A 55 4.48 -26.48 -8.96
CA VAL A 55 5.22 -26.03 -7.76
C VAL A 55 6.53 -26.81 -7.57
N ASP A 56 6.56 -28.08 -7.95
CA ASP A 56 7.78 -28.90 -7.86
C ASP A 56 8.88 -28.37 -8.81
N ASP A 57 8.54 -27.80 -9.98
CA ASP A 57 9.52 -27.13 -10.86
C ASP A 57 10.09 -25.86 -10.22
N ILE A 58 9.25 -25.09 -9.50
CA ILE A 58 9.68 -23.89 -8.76
C ILE A 58 10.67 -24.27 -7.66
N LEU A 59 10.36 -25.32 -6.90
CA LEU A 59 11.23 -25.80 -5.82
C LEU A 59 12.56 -26.34 -6.35
N LYS A 60 12.54 -27.08 -7.47
CA LYS A 60 13.76 -27.56 -8.14
C LYS A 60 14.61 -26.44 -8.74
N ALA A 61 13.98 -25.37 -9.22
CA ALA A 61 14.70 -24.19 -9.67
C ALA A 61 15.33 -23.42 -8.52
N ARG A 62 14.59 -23.25 -7.42
CA ARG A 62 15.12 -22.65 -6.20
C ARG A 62 16.32 -23.42 -5.64
N SER A 63 16.31 -24.76 -5.68
CA SER A 63 17.42 -25.58 -5.20
C SER A 63 18.61 -25.67 -6.17
N GLY A 64 18.49 -25.13 -7.39
CA GLY A 64 19.49 -25.24 -8.44
C GLY A 64 19.51 -26.59 -9.17
N GLU A 65 18.55 -27.49 -8.90
CA GLU A 65 18.46 -28.80 -9.56
C GLU A 65 18.07 -28.67 -11.05
N LYS A 66 17.21 -27.69 -11.39
CA LYS A 66 16.73 -27.48 -12.76
C LYS A 66 16.41 -26.02 -13.02
N LYS A 67 16.78 -25.46 -14.18
CA LYS A 67 16.36 -24.10 -14.54
C LYS A 67 14.86 -24.03 -14.87
N LEU A 68 14.20 -22.92 -14.52
CA LEU A 68 12.85 -22.65 -15.02
C LEU A 68 12.88 -22.52 -16.56
N PRO A 69 11.85 -23.03 -17.25
CA PRO A 69 11.72 -22.81 -18.68
C PRO A 69 11.42 -21.32 -18.97
N GLU A 70 11.72 -20.88 -20.20
CA GLU A 70 11.30 -19.54 -20.64
C GLU A 70 9.77 -19.40 -20.60
N LYS A 71 9.31 -18.19 -20.26
CA LYS A 71 7.88 -17.87 -20.15
C LYS A 71 7.11 -18.90 -19.30
N ALA A 72 7.67 -19.22 -18.14
CA ALA A 72 7.07 -20.17 -17.21
C ALA A 72 5.73 -19.64 -16.66
N ILE A 73 4.67 -20.44 -16.78
CA ILE A 73 3.31 -20.13 -16.30
C ILE A 73 2.87 -21.20 -15.31
N LEU A 74 2.36 -20.77 -14.16
CA LEU A 74 1.64 -21.63 -13.22
C LEU A 74 0.15 -21.28 -13.24
N LEU A 75 -0.71 -22.30 -13.27
CA LEU A 75 -2.15 -22.12 -13.11
C LEU A 75 -2.56 -22.47 -11.67
N THR A 76 -3.34 -21.59 -11.04
CA THR A 76 -3.95 -21.83 -9.73
C THR A 76 -5.45 -21.64 -9.81
N PHE A 77 -6.17 -22.43 -9.03
CA PHE A 77 -7.61 -22.40 -8.92
C PHE A 77 -7.98 -22.31 -7.45
N ASP A 78 -8.80 -21.33 -7.08
CA ASP A 78 -9.17 -21.08 -5.69
C ASP A 78 -10.55 -21.70 -5.37
N ASP A 79 -10.88 -21.77 -4.08
CA ASP A 79 -12.16 -22.22 -3.50
C ASP A 79 -12.59 -23.68 -3.69
N ALA A 80 -11.94 -24.44 -4.58
CA ALA A 80 -12.26 -25.84 -4.85
C ALA A 80 -13.71 -26.07 -5.32
N TYR A 81 -14.22 -25.23 -6.23
CA TYR A 81 -15.51 -25.45 -6.87
C TYR A 81 -15.54 -26.76 -7.68
N ASP A 82 -16.69 -27.45 -7.68
CA ASP A 82 -16.92 -28.72 -8.41
C ASP A 82 -16.70 -28.58 -9.94
N SER A 83 -16.84 -27.36 -10.46
CA SER A 83 -16.56 -27.02 -11.85
C SER A 83 -15.09 -27.27 -12.23
N PHE A 84 -14.14 -27.10 -11.30
CA PHE A 84 -12.73 -27.46 -11.53
C PHE A 84 -12.61 -28.95 -11.87
N TYR A 85 -13.19 -29.81 -11.05
CA TYR A 85 -13.14 -31.25 -11.26
C TYR A 85 -13.81 -31.68 -12.58
N LYS A 86 -14.98 -31.10 -12.89
CA LYS A 86 -15.76 -31.48 -14.08
C LYS A 86 -15.21 -30.93 -15.38
N ASN A 87 -14.79 -29.66 -15.38
CA ASN A 87 -14.50 -28.91 -16.60
C ASN A 87 -13.00 -28.69 -16.81
N VAL A 88 -12.24 -28.42 -15.74
CA VAL A 88 -10.82 -28.06 -15.82
C VAL A 88 -9.90 -29.28 -15.76
N PHE A 89 -10.09 -30.17 -14.78
CA PHE A 89 -9.21 -31.32 -14.57
C PHE A 89 -9.06 -32.24 -15.79
N PRO A 90 -10.12 -32.56 -16.58
CA PRO A 90 -9.97 -33.31 -17.83
C PRO A 90 -9.11 -32.59 -18.87
N LEU A 91 -9.21 -31.26 -18.96
CA LEU A 91 -8.39 -30.45 -19.87
C LEU A 91 -6.93 -30.40 -19.43
N LEU A 92 -6.67 -30.25 -18.13
CA LEU A 92 -5.31 -30.31 -17.60
C LEU A 92 -4.63 -31.65 -17.96
N LYS A 93 -5.36 -32.77 -17.81
CA LYS A 93 -4.87 -34.10 -18.24
C LYS A 93 -4.59 -34.16 -19.74
N LEU A 94 -5.49 -33.64 -20.57
CA LEU A 94 -5.33 -33.61 -22.02
C LEU A 94 -4.09 -32.80 -22.45
N TYR A 95 -3.90 -31.63 -21.84
CA TYR A 95 -2.79 -30.73 -22.15
C TYR A 95 -1.51 -31.02 -21.38
N LYS A 96 -1.53 -31.96 -20.43
CA LYS A 96 -0.44 -32.25 -19.48
C LYS A 96 0.03 -30.98 -18.76
N CYS A 97 -0.92 -30.14 -18.35
CA CYS A 97 -0.66 -28.87 -17.71
C CYS A 97 -0.73 -29.02 -16.17
N PRO A 98 0.38 -28.82 -15.44
CA PRO A 98 0.34 -28.82 -13.99
C PRO A 98 -0.48 -27.66 -13.44
N ALA A 99 -1.07 -27.83 -12.26
CA ALA A 99 -1.82 -26.77 -11.58
C ALA A 99 -1.82 -26.92 -10.05
N VAL A 100 -2.35 -25.91 -9.37
CA VAL A 100 -2.68 -25.94 -7.94
C VAL A 100 -4.18 -25.71 -7.77
N ILE A 101 -4.82 -26.46 -6.87
CA ILE A 101 -6.20 -26.23 -6.43
C ILE A 101 -6.19 -25.92 -4.93
N ALA A 102 -6.68 -24.76 -4.53
CA ALA A 102 -6.71 -24.31 -3.14
C ALA A 102 -8.10 -24.55 -2.53
N VAL A 103 -8.15 -25.19 -1.37
CA VAL A 103 -9.40 -25.58 -0.71
C VAL A 103 -9.60 -24.86 0.62
N VAL A 104 -10.76 -24.24 0.79
CA VAL A 104 -11.26 -23.83 2.11
C VAL A 104 -11.89 -25.06 2.76
N THR A 105 -11.21 -25.64 3.75
CA THR A 105 -11.56 -27.00 4.20
C THR A 105 -12.95 -27.08 4.83
N GLU A 106 -13.40 -26.01 5.50
CA GLU A 106 -14.73 -25.97 6.11
C GLU A 106 -15.84 -25.97 5.05
N TRP A 107 -15.63 -25.35 3.88
CA TRP A 107 -16.64 -25.24 2.83
C TRP A 107 -17.01 -26.57 2.17
N ILE A 108 -16.10 -27.57 2.23
CA ILE A 108 -16.36 -28.89 1.66
C ILE A 108 -17.46 -29.63 2.42
N ASP A 109 -17.44 -29.54 3.75
CA ASP A 109 -18.43 -30.22 4.61
C ASP A 109 -19.57 -29.28 5.03
N ASN A 110 -19.26 -27.99 5.21
CA ASN A 110 -20.17 -26.96 5.67
C ASN A 110 -20.07 -25.72 4.75
N PRO A 111 -20.70 -25.78 3.56
CA PRO A 111 -20.72 -24.66 2.62
C PRO A 111 -21.18 -23.34 3.29
N PRO A 112 -20.58 -22.20 2.91
CA PRO A 112 -20.92 -20.90 3.48
C PRO A 112 -22.36 -20.50 3.13
N ALA A 113 -23.02 -19.79 4.05
CA ALA A 113 -24.37 -19.26 3.83
C ALA A 113 -24.37 -17.99 2.95
N ASP A 114 -23.22 -17.33 2.78
CA ASP A 114 -23.08 -16.12 1.98
C ASP A 114 -23.48 -16.39 0.51
N PRO A 115 -24.47 -15.66 -0.04
CA PRO A 115 -24.92 -15.81 -1.41
C PRO A 115 -23.82 -15.76 -2.48
N GLU A 116 -22.73 -15.02 -2.25
CA GLU A 116 -21.60 -14.92 -3.18
C GLU A 116 -20.93 -16.30 -3.38
N TYR A 117 -20.95 -17.16 -2.36
CA TYR A 117 -20.27 -18.46 -2.34
C TYR A 117 -21.23 -19.65 -2.33
N GLN A 118 -22.53 -19.46 -2.60
CA GLN A 118 -23.53 -20.54 -2.67
C GLN A 118 -23.39 -21.38 -3.95
N LYS A 119 -22.26 -22.07 -4.08
CA LYS A 119 -21.90 -22.91 -5.22
C LYS A 119 -21.66 -24.36 -4.77
N LYS A 120 -21.49 -25.25 -5.75
CA LYS A 120 -21.09 -26.64 -5.46
C LYS A 120 -19.57 -26.73 -5.34
N PHE A 121 -19.11 -27.32 -4.25
CA PHE A 121 -17.71 -27.58 -3.99
C PHE A 121 -17.34 -29.02 -4.36
N MET A 122 -16.06 -29.26 -4.59
CA MET A 122 -15.51 -30.60 -4.74
C MET A 122 -15.73 -31.41 -3.45
N THR A 123 -15.74 -32.73 -3.57
CA THR A 123 -15.73 -33.66 -2.44
C THR A 123 -14.30 -34.02 -2.06
N TRP A 124 -14.10 -34.50 -0.84
CA TRP A 124 -12.82 -35.05 -0.39
C TRP A 124 -12.28 -36.17 -1.28
N ALA A 125 -13.17 -36.99 -1.86
CA ALA A 125 -12.79 -38.04 -2.81
C ALA A 125 -12.25 -37.45 -4.13
N GLN A 126 -12.90 -36.40 -4.66
CA GLN A 126 -12.43 -35.69 -5.85
C GLN A 126 -11.08 -34.99 -5.58
N LEU A 127 -10.91 -34.37 -4.40
CA LEU A 127 -9.63 -33.77 -3.99
C LEU A 127 -8.49 -34.80 -3.94
N ARG A 128 -8.76 -35.98 -3.39
CA ARG A 128 -7.80 -37.10 -3.40
C ARG A 128 -7.44 -37.55 -4.81
N GLU A 129 -8.41 -37.65 -5.70
CA GLU A 129 -8.19 -38.06 -7.09
C GLU A 129 -7.32 -37.06 -7.86
N VAL A 130 -7.62 -35.76 -7.73
CA VAL A 130 -6.83 -34.73 -8.44
C VAL A 130 -5.39 -34.69 -7.94
N ASP A 131 -5.15 -34.84 -6.63
CA ASP A 131 -3.79 -34.90 -6.07
C ASP A 131 -3.03 -36.16 -6.55
N SER A 132 -3.71 -37.32 -6.47
CA SER A 132 -3.14 -38.62 -6.87
C SER A 132 -2.79 -38.71 -8.36
N SER A 133 -3.30 -37.79 -9.19
CA SER A 133 -2.93 -37.69 -10.61
C SER A 133 -1.46 -37.33 -10.84
N GLY A 134 -0.79 -36.75 -9.83
CA GLY A 134 0.55 -36.18 -9.95
C GLY A 134 0.61 -34.90 -10.78
N LEU A 135 -0.51 -34.42 -11.31
CA LEU A 135 -0.60 -33.23 -12.15
C LEU A 135 -1.05 -31.99 -11.37
N VAL A 136 -1.95 -32.17 -10.40
CA VAL A 136 -2.52 -31.08 -9.59
C VAL A 136 -2.03 -31.24 -8.16
N LYS A 137 -1.57 -30.17 -7.53
CA LYS A 137 -1.30 -30.14 -6.08
C LYS A 137 -2.49 -29.54 -5.34
N VAL A 138 -2.96 -30.20 -4.28
CA VAL A 138 -3.95 -29.63 -3.37
C VAL A 138 -3.25 -28.70 -2.37
N ALA A 139 -3.74 -27.46 -2.27
CA ALA A 139 -3.26 -26.42 -1.36
C ALA A 139 -4.33 -26.07 -0.31
N SER A 140 -3.89 -25.58 0.85
CA SER A 140 -4.81 -24.98 1.82
C SER A 140 -5.19 -23.57 1.38
N HIS A 141 -6.49 -23.25 1.47
CA HIS A 141 -7.01 -21.88 1.37
C HIS A 141 -7.56 -21.44 2.75
N SER A 142 -6.83 -21.78 3.81
CA SER A 142 -7.24 -21.75 5.23
C SER A 142 -8.27 -22.83 5.64
N GLY A 143 -8.50 -22.93 6.95
CA GLY A 143 -9.51 -23.79 7.53
C GLY A 143 -10.90 -23.19 7.35
N ASN A 144 -11.11 -22.05 8.01
CA ASN A 144 -12.32 -21.25 8.03
C ASN A 144 -12.00 -19.75 8.24
N LEU A 145 -10.95 -19.24 7.58
CA LEU A 145 -10.60 -17.80 7.63
C LEU A 145 -10.92 -17.07 6.32
N HIS A 146 -11.62 -17.71 5.39
CA HIS A 146 -12.13 -17.10 4.16
C HIS A 146 -13.46 -16.35 4.40
N HIS A 147 -13.43 -15.36 5.29
CA HIS A 147 -14.57 -14.48 5.56
C HIS A 147 -14.12 -13.13 6.12
N GLY A 148 -15.06 -12.19 6.21
CA GLY A 148 -14.86 -10.92 6.91
C GLY A 148 -14.93 -11.08 8.43
N VAL A 149 -14.11 -10.35 9.16
CA VAL A 149 -14.20 -10.14 10.62
C VAL A 149 -14.41 -8.67 10.93
N LEU A 150 -15.02 -8.39 12.08
CA LEU A 150 -15.21 -7.01 12.56
C LEU A 150 -13.85 -6.37 12.84
N MET A 151 -13.51 -5.37 12.05
CA MET A 151 -12.21 -4.70 12.04
C MET A 151 -12.14 -3.57 13.07
N ASN A 152 -13.23 -2.86 13.33
CA ASN A 152 -13.21 -1.64 14.13
C ASN A 152 -14.55 -1.40 14.86
N PRO A 153 -14.59 -0.49 15.85
CA PRO A 153 -15.82 -0.17 16.60
C PRO A 153 -16.98 0.35 15.75
N LEU A 154 -16.72 0.79 14.52
CA LEU A 154 -17.70 1.40 13.61
C LEU A 154 -18.25 0.41 12.56
N GLY A 155 -18.09 -0.90 12.78
CA GLY A 155 -18.79 -1.92 12.00
C GLY A 155 -18.12 -2.32 10.68
N SER A 156 -16.88 -1.91 10.43
CA SER A 156 -16.20 -2.28 9.18
C SER A 156 -15.78 -3.74 9.21
N MET A 157 -15.88 -4.43 8.06
CA MET A 157 -15.47 -5.82 7.90
C MET A 157 -14.23 -5.92 7.00
N ALA A 158 -13.25 -6.74 7.39
CA ALA A 158 -12.03 -7.00 6.62
C ALA A 158 -11.56 -8.45 6.76
N SER A 159 -10.54 -8.88 6.01
CA SER A 159 -10.11 -10.28 5.94
C SER A 159 -9.74 -10.85 7.30
N ALA A 160 -10.28 -12.01 7.66
CA ALA A 160 -9.94 -12.70 8.91
C ALA A 160 -8.43 -13.00 9.03
N ILE A 161 -7.73 -13.24 7.91
CA ILE A 161 -6.30 -13.55 7.92
C ILE A 161 -5.47 -12.36 8.39
N GLN A 162 -5.70 -11.16 7.85
CA GLN A 162 -4.80 -10.02 8.02
C GLN A 162 -5.21 -9.10 9.20
N THR A 163 -6.50 -9.10 9.55
CA THR A 163 -7.11 -8.10 10.42
C THR A 163 -7.12 -8.53 11.90
N ARG A 164 -6.90 -7.57 12.79
CA ARG A 164 -7.19 -7.67 14.23
C ARG A 164 -8.68 -7.58 14.48
N ILE A 165 -9.25 -8.58 15.15
CA ILE A 165 -10.67 -8.58 15.46
C ILE A 165 -10.96 -7.52 16.53
N TYR A 166 -11.90 -6.62 16.28
CA TYR A 166 -12.49 -5.78 17.33
C TYR A 166 -13.62 -6.53 18.03
N ASP A 167 -13.52 -6.67 19.34
CA ASP A 167 -14.54 -7.29 20.19
C ASP A 167 -15.44 -6.20 20.81
N PRO A 168 -16.71 -6.08 20.38
CA PRO A 168 -17.63 -5.07 20.91
C PRO A 168 -18.01 -5.28 22.37
N ALA A 169 -18.00 -6.53 22.86
CA ALA A 169 -18.33 -6.84 24.25
C ALA A 169 -17.21 -6.40 25.18
N ARG A 170 -15.95 -6.61 24.78
CA ARG A 170 -14.77 -6.17 25.56
C ARG A 170 -14.36 -4.74 25.27
N LYS A 171 -14.85 -4.14 24.18
CA LYS A 171 -14.42 -2.85 23.62
C LYS A 171 -12.90 -2.79 23.41
N LYS A 172 -12.35 -3.88 22.88
CA LYS A 172 -10.91 -4.05 22.70
C LYS A 172 -10.62 -4.76 21.39
N TYR A 173 -9.48 -4.43 20.82
CA TYR A 173 -8.91 -5.20 19.73
C TYR A 173 -8.24 -6.48 20.25
N GLU A 174 -8.24 -7.50 19.40
CA GLU A 174 -7.51 -8.74 19.55
C GLU A 174 -6.01 -8.46 19.77
N THR A 175 -5.46 -9.06 20.83
CA THR A 175 -4.04 -8.93 21.19
C THR A 175 -3.15 -9.74 20.26
N SER A 176 -1.83 -9.44 20.22
CA SER A 176 -0.84 -10.18 19.40
C SER A 176 -0.95 -11.69 19.56
N SER A 177 -0.98 -12.17 20.80
CA SER A 177 -1.07 -13.59 21.10
C SER A 177 -2.41 -14.22 20.67
N GLU A 178 -3.54 -13.52 20.81
CA GLU A 178 -4.85 -14.05 20.39
C GLU A 178 -4.92 -14.22 18.86
N TYR A 179 -4.42 -13.24 18.12
CA TYR A 179 -4.34 -13.29 16.65
C TYR A 179 -3.45 -14.43 16.15
N GLU A 180 -2.22 -14.52 16.67
CA GLU A 180 -1.29 -15.59 16.31
C GLU A 180 -1.90 -16.95 16.63
N LYS A 181 -2.52 -17.09 17.80
CA LYS A 181 -3.21 -18.31 18.20
C LYS A 181 -4.34 -18.66 17.22
N ARG A 182 -5.20 -17.70 16.87
CA ARG A 182 -6.31 -17.91 15.93
C ARG A 182 -5.82 -18.40 14.56
N LEU A 183 -4.73 -17.84 14.04
CA LEU A 183 -4.12 -18.31 12.80
C LEU A 183 -3.55 -19.73 12.96
N SER A 184 -2.77 -19.97 14.01
CA SER A 184 -2.13 -21.27 14.24
C SER A 184 -3.15 -22.42 14.40
N ASP A 185 -4.24 -22.17 15.13
CA ASP A 185 -5.32 -23.14 15.34
C ASP A 185 -6.01 -23.48 14.01
N ASP A 186 -6.31 -22.46 13.20
CA ASP A 186 -6.96 -22.63 11.90
C ASP A 186 -6.08 -23.39 10.90
N PHE A 187 -4.80 -23.02 10.80
CA PHE A 187 -3.84 -23.66 9.92
C PHE A 187 -3.64 -25.13 10.30
N ALA A 188 -3.52 -25.44 11.59
CA ALA A 188 -3.43 -26.80 12.09
C ALA A 188 -4.69 -27.61 11.74
N LYS A 189 -5.88 -27.02 11.92
CA LYS A 189 -7.16 -27.66 11.56
C LYS A 189 -7.24 -27.95 10.06
N SER A 190 -6.89 -26.98 9.21
CA SER A 190 -6.88 -27.13 7.75
C SER A 190 -5.96 -28.29 7.32
N ILE A 191 -4.74 -28.33 7.86
CA ILE A 191 -3.78 -29.41 7.61
C ILE A 191 -4.35 -30.77 8.04
N SER A 192 -4.93 -30.87 9.24
CA SER A 192 -5.50 -32.14 9.72
C SER A 192 -6.64 -32.62 8.84
N LEU A 193 -7.54 -31.73 8.42
CA LEU A 193 -8.70 -32.10 7.60
C LEU A 193 -8.27 -32.63 6.22
N ILE A 194 -7.34 -31.94 5.56
CA ILE A 194 -6.82 -32.40 4.26
C ILE A 194 -6.08 -33.73 4.41
N ARG A 195 -5.27 -33.89 5.46
CA ARG A 195 -4.55 -35.13 5.74
C ARG A 195 -5.51 -36.30 5.99
N ASP A 196 -6.48 -36.13 6.86
CA ASP A 196 -7.34 -37.21 7.31
C ASP A 196 -8.38 -37.58 6.24
N LYS A 197 -8.93 -36.59 5.53
CA LYS A 197 -10.03 -36.80 4.58
C LYS A 197 -9.58 -36.99 3.13
N ALA A 198 -8.52 -36.32 2.69
CA ALA A 198 -7.99 -36.47 1.34
C ALA A 198 -6.74 -37.36 1.28
N GLY A 199 -5.97 -37.50 2.37
CA GLY A 199 -4.85 -38.45 2.44
C GLY A 199 -3.49 -37.86 2.09
N MET A 200 -3.36 -36.53 2.03
CA MET A 200 -2.11 -35.81 1.78
C MET A 200 -1.92 -34.66 2.77
N THR A 201 -0.69 -34.28 3.03
CA THR A 201 -0.40 -33.10 3.87
C THR A 201 -0.14 -31.91 2.93
N PRO A 202 -0.94 -30.83 3.01
CA PRO A 202 -0.74 -29.67 2.15
C PRO A 202 0.56 -28.95 2.55
N GLU A 203 1.39 -28.63 1.57
CA GLU A 203 2.63 -27.84 1.77
C GLU A 203 2.49 -26.40 1.22
N ILE A 204 1.34 -26.10 0.61
CA ILE A 204 1.04 -24.85 -0.06
C ILE A 204 -0.10 -24.14 0.67
N MET A 205 0.09 -22.85 0.97
CA MET A 205 -0.96 -21.94 1.41
C MET A 205 -1.32 -20.99 0.27
N VAL A 206 -2.60 -20.77 0.05
CA VAL A 206 -3.09 -19.68 -0.80
C VAL A 206 -3.86 -18.74 0.12
N TRP A 207 -3.52 -17.46 0.14
CA TRP A 207 -4.13 -16.52 1.08
C TRP A 207 -5.54 -16.12 0.65
N PRO A 208 -6.59 -16.33 1.47
CA PRO A 208 -7.93 -15.75 1.24
C PRO A 208 -7.87 -14.27 0.88
N TYR A 209 -8.58 -13.89 -0.18
CA TYR A 209 -8.59 -12.52 -0.73
C TYR A 209 -7.20 -11.98 -1.14
N GLY A 210 -6.18 -12.84 -1.23
CA GLY A 210 -4.78 -12.46 -1.39
C GLY A 210 -4.18 -11.70 -0.21
N ARG A 211 -4.86 -11.64 0.95
CA ARG A 211 -4.47 -10.81 2.09
C ARG A 211 -3.63 -11.58 3.10
N TYR A 212 -2.51 -10.98 3.49
CA TYR A 212 -1.53 -11.60 4.36
C TYR A 212 -0.72 -10.53 5.10
N ASN A 213 0.06 -10.98 6.06
CA ASN A 213 1.13 -10.21 6.69
C ASN A 213 2.26 -11.14 7.14
N SER A 214 3.36 -10.56 7.63
CA SER A 214 4.53 -11.34 8.04
C SER A 214 4.21 -12.29 9.21
N ALA A 215 3.38 -11.87 10.17
CA ALA A 215 2.94 -12.74 11.26
C ALA A 215 2.17 -13.97 10.74
N SER A 216 1.27 -13.79 9.78
CA SER A 216 0.55 -14.91 9.15
C SER A 216 1.48 -15.85 8.37
N ILE A 217 2.50 -15.31 7.68
CA ILE A 217 3.53 -16.12 7.01
C ILE A 217 4.31 -16.93 8.04
N GLU A 218 4.70 -16.32 9.16
CA GLU A 218 5.43 -16.99 10.24
C GLU A 218 4.62 -18.13 10.86
N GLU A 219 3.35 -17.90 11.18
CA GLU A 219 2.45 -18.94 11.69
C GLU A 219 2.23 -20.07 10.66
N ALA A 220 2.09 -19.74 9.38
CA ALA A 220 1.96 -20.74 8.33
C ALA A 220 3.25 -21.57 8.16
N LYS A 221 4.44 -20.94 8.25
CA LYS A 221 5.73 -21.65 8.25
C LYS A 221 5.85 -22.59 9.46
N LYS A 222 5.45 -22.15 10.66
CA LYS A 222 5.42 -22.99 11.87
C LYS A 222 4.49 -24.20 11.71
N ALA A 223 3.37 -24.03 11.01
CA ALA A 223 2.44 -25.11 10.72
C ALA A 223 2.95 -26.11 9.66
N GLY A 224 3.97 -25.73 8.87
CA GLY A 224 4.61 -26.60 7.87
C GLY A 224 4.37 -26.21 6.41
N PHE A 225 3.74 -25.07 6.14
CA PHE A 225 3.60 -24.54 4.79
C PHE A 225 4.94 -24.00 4.27
N LYS A 226 5.27 -24.36 3.03
CA LYS A 226 6.55 -24.02 2.37
C LYS A 226 6.40 -22.98 1.27
N VAL A 227 5.28 -23.02 0.56
CA VAL A 227 4.99 -22.16 -0.59
C VAL A 227 3.69 -21.41 -0.32
N MET A 228 3.67 -20.10 -0.57
CA MET A 228 2.51 -19.26 -0.24
C MET A 228 2.19 -18.32 -1.39
N PHE A 229 0.90 -18.23 -1.74
CA PHE A 229 0.43 -17.43 -2.87
C PHE A 229 -0.44 -16.26 -2.43
N THR A 230 -0.19 -15.09 -3.02
CA THR A 230 -0.87 -13.81 -2.76
C THR A 230 -1.69 -13.38 -3.99
N LEU A 231 -2.19 -12.15 -4.01
CA LEU A 231 -2.72 -11.48 -5.21
C LEU A 231 -1.96 -10.18 -5.49
N ASP A 232 -0.69 -10.12 -5.08
CA ASP A 232 0.16 -8.95 -5.34
C ASP A 232 0.39 -8.78 -6.85
N ASP A 233 0.77 -7.57 -7.25
CA ASP A 233 1.17 -7.28 -8.62
C ASP A 233 2.54 -7.89 -8.95
N GLY A 234 2.72 -8.33 -10.20
CA GLY A 234 4.03 -8.70 -10.75
C GLY A 234 4.24 -10.20 -10.92
N PHE A 235 5.52 -10.59 -10.98
CA PHE A 235 5.93 -11.97 -11.23
C PHE A 235 6.30 -12.71 -9.93
N GLY A 236 6.02 -14.00 -9.90
CA GLY A 236 6.70 -14.91 -8.98
C GLY A 236 8.20 -14.98 -9.28
N ASN A 237 9.00 -15.24 -8.26
CA ASN A 237 10.43 -15.46 -8.41
C ASN A 237 10.86 -16.61 -7.48
N THR A 238 11.76 -17.48 -7.94
CA THR A 238 12.18 -18.66 -7.16
C THR A 238 12.88 -18.28 -5.85
N ASP A 239 13.39 -17.06 -5.72
CA ASP A 239 14.05 -16.57 -4.51
C ASP A 239 13.05 -16.16 -3.42
N ARG A 240 11.79 -15.90 -3.78
CA ARG A 240 10.70 -15.56 -2.85
C ARG A 240 9.47 -16.42 -3.10
N ILE A 241 9.36 -17.51 -2.35
CA ILE A 241 8.26 -18.49 -2.47
C ILE A 241 7.24 -18.42 -1.32
N ASP A 242 7.42 -17.52 -0.36
CA ASP A 242 6.55 -17.31 0.80
C ASP A 242 5.55 -16.16 0.61
N ALA A 243 5.54 -15.54 -0.57
CA ALA A 243 4.55 -14.54 -1.00
C ALA A 243 4.60 -14.40 -2.53
N ILE A 244 4.12 -15.41 -3.25
CA ILE A 244 4.15 -15.46 -4.72
C ILE A 244 2.97 -14.64 -5.29
N PRO A 245 3.24 -13.57 -6.06
CA PRO A 245 2.22 -12.78 -6.75
C PRO A 245 1.40 -13.63 -7.72
N ARG A 246 0.09 -13.34 -7.82
CA ARG A 246 -0.79 -13.99 -8.79
C ARG A 246 -1.70 -12.99 -9.46
N PHE A 247 -1.88 -13.16 -10.75
CA PHE A 247 -2.82 -12.36 -11.51
C PHE A 247 -4.20 -13.03 -11.53
N MET A 248 -5.20 -12.38 -10.92
CA MET A 248 -6.59 -12.86 -10.90
C MET A 248 -7.29 -12.60 -12.24
N ILE A 249 -7.84 -13.66 -12.83
CA ILE A 249 -8.71 -13.56 -14.00
C ILE A 249 -10.13 -13.22 -13.53
N MET A 250 -10.66 -12.10 -14.02
CA MET A 250 -11.98 -11.58 -13.66
C MET A 250 -12.81 -11.21 -14.89
N ASN A 251 -14.13 -11.25 -14.76
CA ASN A 251 -15.13 -10.80 -15.73
C ASN A 251 -15.05 -11.50 -17.09
N ASN A 252 -14.67 -12.79 -17.11
CA ASN A 252 -14.61 -13.61 -18.33
C ASN A 252 -14.00 -12.87 -19.54
N PRO A 253 -12.73 -12.44 -19.49
CA PRO A 253 -12.20 -11.52 -20.48
C PRO A 253 -12.18 -12.17 -21.87
N SER A 254 -12.53 -11.38 -22.90
CA SER A 254 -12.36 -11.81 -24.29
C SER A 254 -10.89 -12.14 -24.57
N ILE A 255 -10.65 -12.93 -25.62
CA ILE A 255 -9.27 -13.33 -25.96
C ILE A 255 -8.39 -12.13 -26.34
N GLU A 256 -8.97 -11.07 -26.94
CA GLU A 256 -8.27 -9.82 -27.25
C GLU A 256 -7.85 -9.09 -25.97
N ASN A 257 -8.77 -9.00 -24.99
CA ASN A 257 -8.49 -8.37 -23.71
C ASN A 257 -7.44 -9.16 -22.94
N PHE A 258 -7.56 -10.49 -22.89
CA PHE A 258 -6.55 -11.37 -22.28
C PHE A 258 -5.18 -11.20 -22.93
N ALA A 259 -5.11 -11.18 -24.27
CA ALA A 259 -3.86 -10.95 -25.00
C ALA A 259 -3.26 -9.56 -24.73
N ALA A 260 -4.10 -8.52 -24.61
CA ALA A 260 -3.66 -7.17 -24.26
C ALA A 260 -3.11 -7.10 -22.83
N MET A 261 -3.75 -7.81 -21.89
CA MET A 261 -3.29 -7.91 -20.50
C MET A 261 -1.95 -8.66 -20.44
N PHE A 262 -1.82 -9.78 -21.16
CA PHE A 262 -0.57 -10.53 -21.30
C PHE A 262 0.57 -9.63 -21.81
N LYS A 263 0.36 -8.87 -22.90
CA LYS A 263 1.39 -7.95 -23.44
C LYS A 263 1.90 -6.92 -22.43
N LYS A 264 1.01 -6.45 -21.53
CA LYS A 264 1.32 -5.47 -20.48
C LYS A 264 1.82 -6.10 -19.19
N SER A 265 2.21 -7.37 -19.23
CA SER A 265 2.64 -8.13 -18.07
C SER A 265 1.59 -8.32 -17.00
N PHE A 266 0.32 -8.08 -17.34
CA PHE A 266 -0.76 -7.92 -16.38
C PHE A 266 -0.49 -6.84 -15.31
N ILE A 267 0.54 -6.00 -15.51
CA ILE A 267 0.90 -4.89 -14.62
C ILE A 267 0.13 -3.65 -15.09
N ARG A 268 -0.65 -3.05 -14.18
CA ARG A 268 -1.29 -1.76 -14.42
C ARG A 268 -0.42 -0.65 -13.83
N LEU A 269 0.26 0.12 -14.69
CA LEU A 269 0.82 1.40 -14.25
C LEU A 269 -0.33 2.37 -14.01
N GLU A 270 -0.74 2.50 -12.75
CA GLU A 270 -1.78 3.43 -12.37
C GLU A 270 -1.27 4.86 -12.40
N ARG A 271 -1.94 5.72 -13.16
CA ARG A 271 -1.74 7.17 -13.05
C ARG A 271 -2.43 7.64 -11.79
N LEU A 272 -1.65 8.13 -10.82
CA LEU A 272 -2.23 8.62 -9.59
C LEU A 272 -2.98 9.93 -9.82
N ARG A 273 -4.22 9.94 -9.35
CA ARG A 273 -5.12 11.08 -9.30
C ARG A 273 -5.54 11.22 -7.85
N ILE A 274 -4.94 12.20 -7.18
CA ILE A 274 -4.97 12.27 -5.72
C ILE A 274 -5.91 13.37 -5.23
N VAL A 275 -6.74 13.02 -4.26
CA VAL A 275 -7.40 13.96 -3.35
C VAL A 275 -6.68 13.87 -2.01
N HIS A 276 -6.20 14.98 -1.46
CA HIS A 276 -5.58 15.02 -0.14
C HIS A 276 -6.55 15.69 0.84
N ALA A 277 -6.93 15.00 1.91
CA ALA A 277 -8.03 15.39 2.78
C ALA A 277 -7.72 15.22 4.28
N ASP A 278 -8.30 16.11 5.08
CA ASP A 278 -8.09 16.22 6.52
C ASP A 278 -9.24 15.56 7.29
N LEU A 279 -8.92 14.64 8.21
CA LEU A 279 -9.89 14.04 9.12
C LEU A 279 -10.36 15.02 10.20
N ASP A 280 -9.55 16.04 10.51
CA ASP A 280 -9.94 17.12 11.43
C ASP A 280 -11.26 17.77 11.00
N SER A 281 -11.49 17.92 9.69
CA SER A 281 -12.73 18.48 9.13
C SER A 281 -13.94 17.54 9.21
N ILE A 282 -13.71 16.23 9.35
CA ILE A 282 -14.74 15.18 9.35
C ILE A 282 -15.16 14.83 10.78
N TYR A 283 -14.21 14.89 11.72
CA TYR A 283 -14.45 14.59 13.13
C TYR A 283 -15.52 15.50 13.74
N ASP A 284 -16.44 14.91 14.50
CA ASP A 284 -17.40 15.61 15.35
C ASP A 284 -17.50 14.86 16.68
N PRO A 285 -17.56 15.54 17.84
CA PRO A 285 -17.77 14.89 19.13
C PRO A 285 -19.14 14.21 19.26
N ASP A 286 -20.14 14.61 18.45
CA ASP A 286 -21.43 13.93 18.35
C ASP A 286 -21.34 12.76 17.34
N PRO A 287 -21.54 11.50 17.78
CA PRO A 287 -21.40 10.33 16.90
C PRO A 287 -22.36 10.31 15.71
N VAL A 288 -23.54 10.94 15.82
CA VAL A 288 -24.51 11.01 14.71
C VAL A 288 -24.02 11.98 13.65
N ARG A 289 -23.54 13.17 14.07
CA ARG A 289 -22.95 14.14 13.13
C ARG A 289 -21.66 13.60 12.52
N GLN A 290 -20.82 12.93 13.30
CA GLN A 290 -19.59 12.30 12.81
C GLN A 290 -19.89 11.27 11.71
N ASN A 291 -20.86 10.37 11.92
CA ASN A 291 -21.23 9.39 10.90
C ASN A 291 -21.78 10.06 9.64
N ARG A 292 -22.58 11.13 9.79
CA ARG A 292 -23.06 11.92 8.66
C ARG A 292 -21.90 12.57 7.88
N ASN A 293 -20.94 13.17 8.57
CA ASN A 293 -19.76 13.78 7.96
C ASN A 293 -18.93 12.74 7.19
N ILE A 294 -18.74 11.55 7.78
CA ILE A 294 -18.06 10.42 7.14
C ILE A 294 -18.78 10.01 5.85
N ASP A 295 -20.10 9.87 5.88
CA ASP A 295 -20.88 9.45 4.72
C ASP A 295 -20.87 10.52 3.62
N GLU A 296 -21.00 11.82 3.96
CA GLU A 296 -20.91 12.93 3.01
C GLU A 296 -19.53 13.02 2.35
N PHE A 297 -18.45 12.82 3.13
CA PHE A 297 -17.08 12.75 2.59
C PHE A 297 -16.89 11.55 1.65
N ILE A 298 -17.30 10.35 2.06
CA ILE A 298 -17.19 9.13 1.23
C ILE A 298 -17.97 9.30 -0.08
N GLU A 299 -19.17 9.89 -0.03
CA GLU A 299 -19.98 10.17 -1.22
C GLU A 299 -19.28 11.16 -2.16
N ARG A 300 -18.64 12.21 -1.63
CA ARG A 300 -17.83 13.13 -2.44
C ARG A 300 -16.67 12.41 -3.13
N ILE A 301 -15.90 11.62 -2.39
CA ILE A 301 -14.78 10.83 -2.95
C ILE A 301 -15.29 9.86 -4.02
N TYR A 302 -16.42 9.19 -3.78
CA TYR A 302 -17.05 8.29 -4.74
C TYR A 302 -17.49 9.01 -6.02
N ARG A 303 -17.99 10.25 -5.93
CA ARG A 303 -18.34 11.07 -7.10
C ARG A 303 -17.12 11.51 -7.90
N LEU A 304 -16.05 11.92 -7.21
CA LEU A 304 -14.79 12.36 -7.84
C LEU A 304 -14.05 11.20 -8.52
N LYS A 305 -14.18 9.97 -7.98
CA LYS A 305 -13.49 8.76 -8.46
C LYS A 305 -11.96 8.95 -8.61
N PRO A 306 -11.25 9.54 -7.63
CA PRO A 306 -9.80 9.58 -7.67
C PRO A 306 -9.23 8.17 -7.72
N SER A 307 -7.97 8.02 -8.12
CA SER A 307 -7.31 6.71 -8.00
C SER A 307 -6.95 6.42 -6.55
N ALA A 308 -6.60 7.46 -5.79
CA ALA A 308 -6.32 7.33 -4.36
C ALA A 308 -6.61 8.62 -3.58
N VAL A 309 -6.85 8.47 -2.28
CA VAL A 309 -6.97 9.55 -1.31
C VAL A 309 -5.75 9.53 -0.40
N TYR A 310 -5.08 10.66 -0.25
CA TYR A 310 -4.15 10.87 0.85
C TYR A 310 -5.00 11.33 2.04
N LEU A 311 -5.07 10.53 3.09
CA LEU A 311 -6.01 10.74 4.19
C LEU A 311 -5.21 10.95 5.48
N GLN A 312 -5.41 12.09 6.12
CA GLN A 312 -4.81 12.40 7.41
C GLN A 312 -5.13 11.29 8.44
N ALA A 313 -4.12 10.68 9.06
CA ALA A 313 -4.33 9.69 10.12
C ALA A 313 -4.11 10.25 11.53
N PHE A 314 -3.64 11.49 11.62
CA PHE A 314 -3.35 12.24 12.84
C PHE A 314 -4.33 13.39 13.05
N CYS A 315 -4.32 14.00 14.24
CA CYS A 315 -5.12 15.18 14.56
C CYS A 315 -4.21 16.41 14.67
N ASP A 316 -4.56 17.48 13.94
CA ASP A 316 -3.97 18.82 14.00
C ASP A 316 -5.08 19.88 14.06
N ASP A 317 -5.97 19.75 15.04
CA ASP A 317 -7.13 20.64 15.23
C ASP A 317 -6.76 22.11 15.49
N LYS A 318 -5.48 22.40 15.77
CA LYS A 318 -4.93 23.76 15.91
C LYS A 318 -4.36 24.33 14.61
N GLY A 319 -4.10 23.50 13.61
CA GLY A 319 -3.40 23.88 12.39
C GLY A 319 -1.98 24.39 12.63
N ASP A 320 -1.34 23.96 13.72
CA ASP A 320 0.01 24.39 14.09
C ASP A 320 1.08 23.37 13.68
N GLY A 321 0.67 22.25 13.05
CA GLY A 321 1.53 21.19 12.58
C GLY A 321 1.98 20.20 13.66
N ASN A 322 1.59 20.40 14.92
CA ASN A 322 2.10 19.63 16.07
C ASN A 322 1.12 18.59 16.58
N VAL A 323 1.39 17.33 16.24
CA VAL A 323 0.47 16.22 16.51
C VAL A 323 0.54 15.76 17.95
N SER A 324 -0.58 15.89 18.67
CA SER A 324 -0.73 15.42 20.06
C SER A 324 -1.77 14.29 20.22
N SER A 325 -2.47 13.92 19.15
CA SER A 325 -3.41 12.80 19.14
C SER A 325 -3.60 12.25 17.72
N VAL A 326 -4.18 11.06 17.58
CA VAL A 326 -4.39 10.40 16.27
C VAL A 326 -5.79 9.82 16.12
N TYR A 327 -6.14 9.40 14.89
CA TYR A 327 -7.46 8.87 14.53
C TYR A 327 -7.54 7.33 14.44
N PHE A 328 -6.58 6.65 15.05
CA PHE A 328 -6.50 5.18 15.07
C PHE A 328 -5.96 4.70 16.42
N ASN A 329 -6.29 3.46 16.79
CA ASN A 329 -5.80 2.85 18.02
C ASN A 329 -4.26 2.71 18.01
N ASN A 330 -3.60 3.14 19.08
CA ASN A 330 -2.14 3.05 19.20
C ASN A 330 -1.69 3.09 20.67
N ARG A 331 -0.41 2.82 20.93
CA ARG A 331 0.20 2.69 22.26
C ARG A 331 0.91 3.95 22.77
N VAL A 332 1.10 4.98 21.94
CA VAL A 332 1.98 6.13 22.23
C VAL A 332 1.21 7.43 22.45
N LEU A 333 0.31 7.77 21.52
CA LEU A 333 -0.46 9.01 21.53
C LEU A 333 -1.93 8.75 21.91
N PRO A 334 -2.60 9.73 22.55
CA PRO A 334 -4.04 9.71 22.75
C PRO A 334 -4.78 9.50 21.42
N VAL A 335 -5.87 8.73 21.47
CA VAL A 335 -6.76 8.51 20.33
C VAL A 335 -7.89 9.53 20.41
N LYS A 336 -7.96 10.47 19.46
CA LYS A 336 -9.03 11.48 19.39
C LYS A 336 -10.37 10.82 19.08
N ALA A 337 -10.38 9.97 18.05
CA ALA A 337 -11.50 9.09 17.69
C ALA A 337 -10.98 7.96 16.78
N ASP A 338 -11.49 6.74 16.94
CA ASP A 338 -11.08 5.59 16.12
C ASP A 338 -11.88 5.52 14.81
N ILE A 339 -11.56 6.42 13.87
CA ILE A 339 -12.32 6.63 12.62
C ILE A 339 -11.51 6.41 11.35
N PHE A 340 -10.18 6.46 11.41
CA PHE A 340 -9.34 6.33 10.22
C PHE A 340 -9.62 5.01 9.48
N SER A 341 -9.63 3.89 10.21
CA SER A 341 -9.87 2.56 9.64
C SER A 341 -11.25 2.43 8.98
N ARG A 342 -12.30 3.06 9.54
CA ARG A 342 -13.67 3.06 9.00
C ARG A 342 -13.77 3.86 7.69
N ILE A 343 -13.07 4.98 7.60
CA ILE A 343 -13.09 5.82 6.41
C ILE A 343 -12.23 5.17 5.32
N ALA A 344 -11.02 4.74 5.67
CA ALA A 344 -10.12 4.06 4.76
C ALA A 344 -10.76 2.81 4.14
N ARG A 345 -11.35 1.94 4.95
CA ARG A 345 -12.03 0.73 4.47
C ARG A 345 -13.20 1.04 3.55
N SER A 346 -14.00 2.05 3.86
CA SER A 346 -15.15 2.43 3.03
C SER A 346 -14.76 3.02 1.68
N ILE A 347 -13.64 3.75 1.60
CA ILE A 347 -13.08 4.24 0.34
C ILE A 347 -12.50 3.06 -0.45
N PHE A 348 -11.75 2.18 0.21
CA PHE A 348 -11.12 1.01 -0.40
C PHE A 348 -12.11 0.09 -1.10
N ILE A 349 -13.23 -0.28 -0.44
CA ILE A 349 -14.24 -1.18 -1.05
C ILE A 349 -14.94 -0.58 -2.28
N ARG A 350 -14.79 0.72 -2.54
CA ARG A 350 -15.25 1.40 -3.76
C ARG A 350 -14.19 1.42 -4.86
N GLY A 351 -13.07 0.72 -4.65
CA GLY A 351 -11.95 0.60 -5.57
C GLY A 351 -11.20 1.91 -5.76
N ILE A 352 -10.91 2.60 -4.65
CA ILE A 352 -10.11 3.82 -4.56
C ILE A 352 -9.06 3.56 -3.48
N GLY A 353 -7.78 3.78 -3.78
CA GLY A 353 -6.70 3.55 -2.82
C GLY A 353 -6.70 4.58 -1.69
N VAL A 354 -6.16 4.23 -0.52
CA VAL A 354 -6.02 5.13 0.63
C VAL A 354 -4.58 5.13 1.11
N TYR A 355 -3.95 6.31 1.16
CA TYR A 355 -2.63 6.47 1.73
C TYR A 355 -2.78 7.19 3.07
N ALA A 356 -2.30 6.58 4.15
CA ALA A 356 -2.24 7.22 5.45
C ALA A 356 -1.21 8.35 5.39
N TRP A 357 -1.68 9.60 5.52
CA TRP A 357 -0.82 10.76 5.69
C TRP A 357 -0.44 10.89 7.16
N MET A 358 0.87 10.88 7.41
CA MET A 358 1.46 10.86 8.74
C MET A 358 2.70 11.78 8.82
N PRO A 359 2.91 12.49 9.94
CA PRO A 359 4.18 13.16 10.22
C PRO A 359 5.28 12.11 10.35
N ALA A 360 6.49 12.43 9.92
CA ALA A 360 7.63 11.54 10.14
C ALA A 360 8.27 11.78 11.51
N MET A 361 8.20 12.99 12.06
CA MET A 361 9.01 13.45 13.19
C MET A 361 8.24 14.33 14.18
N THR A 362 7.17 15.02 13.77
CA THR A 362 6.47 15.99 14.62
C THR A 362 5.41 15.34 15.49
N TYR A 363 5.78 15.05 16.73
CA TYR A 363 4.89 14.47 17.74
C TYR A 363 5.11 15.11 19.11
N VAL A 364 4.00 15.52 19.72
CA VAL A 364 3.93 15.99 21.11
C VAL A 364 3.42 14.84 21.97
N LEU A 365 4.32 14.24 22.74
CA LEU A 365 4.02 13.09 23.59
C LEU A 365 3.20 13.52 24.81
N PRO A 366 2.45 12.59 25.45
CA PRO A 366 1.64 12.91 26.62
C PRO A 366 2.41 13.55 27.79
N ASP A 367 3.68 13.17 27.98
CA ASP A 367 4.58 13.84 28.92
C ASP A 367 5.37 14.95 28.20
N GLU A 368 5.04 16.20 28.49
CA GLU A 368 5.71 17.37 27.92
C GLU A 368 7.21 17.41 28.26
N LYS A 369 7.62 16.90 29.43
CA LYS A 369 9.03 16.85 29.82
C LYS A 369 9.78 15.80 29.01
N GLU A 370 9.13 14.69 28.70
CA GLU A 370 9.65 13.68 27.78
C GLU A 370 9.81 14.27 26.38
N THR A 371 8.75 14.90 25.86
CA THR A 371 8.77 15.60 24.56
C THR A 371 9.95 16.57 24.49
N GLY A 372 10.10 17.45 25.47
CA GLY A 372 11.19 18.44 25.50
C GLY A 372 12.61 17.84 25.53
N LYS A 373 12.79 16.61 26.06
CA LYS A 373 14.08 15.91 26.05
C LYS A 373 14.39 15.31 24.68
N LEU A 374 13.38 14.81 23.99
CA LEU A 374 13.49 14.06 22.74
C LEU A 374 13.49 14.94 21.49
N ARG A 375 13.13 16.22 21.63
CA ARG A 375 13.06 17.18 20.53
C ARG A 375 14.42 17.60 19.97
N ILE A 376 14.39 17.97 18.68
CA ILE A 376 15.50 18.63 17.99
C ILE A 376 15.91 19.91 18.74
N ARG A 377 17.22 20.13 18.80
CA ARG A 377 17.82 21.37 19.29
C ARG A 377 18.51 22.11 18.16
N GLU A 378 18.62 23.42 18.29
CA GLU A 378 19.36 24.26 17.36
C GLU A 378 20.53 24.93 18.06
N PHE A 379 21.55 25.30 17.30
CA PHE A 379 22.67 26.11 17.75
C PHE A 379 22.63 27.49 17.08
N ARG A 380 22.22 28.51 17.84
CA ARG A 380 22.15 29.91 17.39
C ARG A 380 22.74 30.82 18.45
N ASP A 381 23.37 31.92 18.04
CA ASP A 381 23.93 32.95 18.93
C ASP A 381 24.83 32.39 20.05
N GLY A 382 25.59 31.34 19.75
CA GLY A 382 26.49 30.68 20.69
C GLY A 382 25.79 29.86 21.78
N LYS A 383 24.50 29.55 21.63
CA LYS A 383 23.72 28.76 22.59
C LYS A 383 22.98 27.62 21.91
N ILE A 384 22.99 26.45 22.55
CA ILE A 384 22.15 25.32 22.17
C ILE A 384 20.82 25.44 22.90
N GLN A 385 19.72 25.45 22.15
CA GLN A 385 18.36 25.59 22.67
C GLN A 385 17.39 24.66 21.92
N LEU A 386 16.15 24.55 22.39
CA LEU A 386 15.12 23.87 21.61
C LEU A 386 14.93 24.58 20.27
N SER A 387 14.75 23.80 19.20
CA SER A 387 14.44 24.34 17.87
C SER A 387 13.29 25.34 17.92
N THR A 388 13.48 26.49 17.26
CA THR A 388 12.44 27.50 17.04
C THR A 388 11.62 27.25 15.78
N SER A 389 11.82 26.10 15.11
CA SER A 389 10.94 25.70 14.02
C SER A 389 9.49 25.58 14.51
N TRP A 390 8.56 25.90 13.62
CA TRP A 390 7.13 25.77 13.89
C TRP A 390 6.71 24.32 14.14
N TYR A 391 7.46 23.35 13.58
CA TYR A 391 7.31 21.95 13.90
C TYR A 391 8.16 21.53 15.11
N GLN A 392 7.48 21.00 16.13
CA GLN A 392 8.07 20.37 17.31
C GLN A 392 8.54 18.94 16.99
N ARG A 393 9.58 18.84 16.16
CA ARG A 393 10.14 17.57 15.69
C ARG A 393 10.93 16.86 16.79
N LEU A 394 10.66 15.57 16.94
CA LEU A 394 11.52 14.65 17.69
C LEU A 394 12.80 14.38 16.89
N SER A 395 13.92 14.23 17.59
CA SER A 395 15.22 14.06 16.96
C SER A 395 15.38 12.64 16.39
N PRO A 396 15.78 12.49 15.10
CA PRO A 396 16.06 11.18 14.52
C PRO A 396 17.43 10.62 14.97
N PHE A 397 18.24 11.40 15.69
CA PHE A 397 19.46 10.92 16.34
C PHE A 397 19.18 10.24 17.69
N ASN A 398 17.99 10.46 18.25
CA ASN A 398 17.63 9.90 19.55
C ASN A 398 16.85 8.58 19.38
N GLU A 399 17.38 7.51 19.97
CA GLU A 399 16.81 6.15 19.80
C GLU A 399 15.41 6.00 20.43
N GLU A 400 15.17 6.67 21.55
CA GLU A 400 13.86 6.64 22.21
C GLU A 400 12.79 7.36 21.38
N ALA A 401 13.16 8.51 20.78
CA ALA A 401 12.31 9.20 19.81
C ALA A 401 11.96 8.31 18.61
N CYS A 402 12.97 7.68 18.00
CA CYS A 402 12.78 6.79 16.86
C CYS A 402 11.85 5.61 17.20
N SER A 403 12.08 4.98 18.36
CA SER A 403 11.26 3.85 18.84
C SER A 403 9.80 4.24 19.05
N LYS A 404 9.52 5.43 19.61
CA LYS A 404 8.14 5.92 19.78
C LYS A 404 7.45 6.17 18.45
N ILE A 405 8.16 6.77 17.48
CA ILE A 405 7.63 7.00 16.14
C ILE A 405 7.34 5.65 15.45
N GLU A 406 8.27 4.69 15.50
CA GLU A 406 8.06 3.34 14.98
C GLU A 406 6.83 2.66 15.56
N MET A 407 6.59 2.77 16.88
CA MET A 407 5.42 2.20 17.53
C MET A 407 4.11 2.80 17.00
N ILE A 408 4.06 4.11 16.73
CA ILE A 408 2.88 4.77 16.16
C ILE A 408 2.57 4.20 14.76
N PHE A 409 3.57 4.07 13.90
CA PHE A 409 3.39 3.52 12.55
C PHE A 409 3.12 2.00 12.56
N GLU A 410 3.74 1.26 13.47
CA GLU A 410 3.47 -0.17 13.68
C GLU A 410 2.00 -0.38 14.08
N ASP A 411 1.48 0.45 14.98
CA ASP A 411 0.08 0.38 15.42
C ASP A 411 -0.90 0.79 14.31
N LEU A 412 -0.58 1.84 13.55
CA LEU A 412 -1.34 2.20 12.35
C LEU A 412 -1.48 1.00 11.42
N ALA A 413 -0.37 0.33 11.09
CA ALA A 413 -0.35 -0.83 10.20
C ALA A 413 -1.00 -2.08 10.82
N THR A 414 -1.04 -2.19 12.14
CA THR A 414 -1.66 -3.31 12.85
C THR A 414 -3.18 -3.21 12.83
N TYR A 415 -3.72 -2.01 13.10
CA TYR A 415 -5.15 -1.80 13.32
C TYR A 415 -5.91 -1.26 12.09
N CYS A 416 -5.21 -0.82 11.04
CA CYS A 416 -5.83 -0.20 9.88
C CYS A 416 -5.44 -0.87 8.55
N ASP A 417 -6.38 -0.86 7.61
CA ASP A 417 -6.18 -1.33 6.23
C ASP A 417 -6.09 -0.09 5.32
N PHE A 418 -5.00 0.01 4.58
CA PHE A 418 -4.68 1.11 3.67
C PHE A 418 -3.63 0.64 2.65
N ASP A 419 -3.47 1.39 1.56
CA ASP A 419 -2.67 1.02 0.38
C ASP A 419 -1.30 1.72 0.35
N GLY A 420 -1.09 2.73 1.19
CA GLY A 420 0.19 3.40 1.28
C GLY A 420 0.36 4.31 2.49
N VAL A 421 1.59 4.81 2.66
CA VAL A 421 1.93 5.84 3.64
C VAL A 421 2.51 7.02 2.87
N ILE A 422 2.03 8.22 3.19
CA ILE A 422 2.69 9.45 2.77
C ILE A 422 3.29 10.15 3.99
N PHE A 423 4.62 10.27 3.99
CA PHE A 423 5.32 11.09 4.95
C PHE A 423 5.07 12.57 4.65
N GLN A 424 4.68 13.31 5.68
CA GLN A 424 4.56 14.76 5.66
C GLN A 424 5.91 15.43 5.33
N ASP A 425 5.85 16.73 5.04
CA ASP A 425 6.99 17.60 4.79
C ASP A 425 7.75 18.00 6.07
N ASP A 426 7.40 17.47 7.23
CA ASP A 426 8.06 17.74 8.53
C ASP A 426 9.44 17.07 8.67
N ALA A 427 9.72 16.08 7.81
CA ALA A 427 10.99 15.38 7.71
C ALA A 427 12.09 16.25 7.06
N TYR A 428 12.50 17.32 7.74
CA TYR A 428 13.63 18.18 7.39
C TYR A 428 14.43 18.58 8.61
N MET A 429 15.66 19.06 8.41
CA MET A 429 16.48 19.73 9.41
C MET A 429 17.20 20.91 8.74
N THR A 430 17.24 22.06 9.43
CA THR A 430 17.97 23.24 8.95
C THR A 430 19.47 23.08 9.15
N ASP A 431 20.25 24.02 8.62
CA ASP A 431 21.70 24.17 8.83
C ASP A 431 22.07 24.37 10.32
N TYR A 432 21.18 25.00 11.10
CA TYR A 432 21.34 25.22 12.55
C TYR A 432 20.89 24.05 13.43
N GLU A 433 20.37 22.98 12.83
CA GLU A 433 19.85 21.79 13.51
C GLU A 433 20.60 20.55 13.02
N ASP A 434 20.64 19.43 13.73
CA ASP A 434 20.18 19.17 15.10
C ASP A 434 21.36 19.16 16.09
N PHE A 435 21.19 19.74 17.27
CA PHE A 435 22.18 19.81 18.36
C PHE A 435 21.70 19.11 19.64
N SER A 436 20.77 18.15 19.51
CA SER A 436 20.40 17.22 20.58
C SER A 436 21.64 16.47 21.11
N PRO A 437 21.62 15.90 22.34
CA PRO A 437 22.81 15.30 22.95
C PRO A 437 23.52 14.26 22.07
N GLU A 438 22.76 13.44 21.33
CA GLU A 438 23.28 12.45 20.40
C GLU A 438 23.82 13.11 19.12
N ALA A 439 23.06 14.03 18.53
CA ALA A 439 23.46 14.76 17.31
C ALA A 439 24.72 15.61 17.53
N LEU A 440 24.84 16.24 18.70
CA LEU A 440 25.99 17.04 19.10
C LEU A 440 27.29 16.22 19.15
N LYS A 441 27.22 14.96 19.60
CA LYS A 441 28.40 14.07 19.61
C LYS A 441 28.89 13.82 18.19
N GLU A 442 27.99 13.72 17.22
CA GLU A 442 28.34 13.53 15.82
C GLU A 442 28.88 14.83 15.20
N TYR A 443 28.22 15.95 15.47
CA TYR A 443 28.65 17.27 15.04
C TYR A 443 30.08 17.59 15.48
N VAL A 444 30.41 17.35 16.76
CA VAL A 444 31.74 17.61 17.33
C VAL A 444 32.84 16.78 16.65
N LYS A 445 32.55 15.56 16.21
CA LYS A 445 33.52 14.77 15.44
C LYS A 445 33.79 15.41 14.08
N ILE A 446 32.75 15.90 13.41
CA ILE A 446 32.84 16.51 12.08
C ILE A 446 33.54 17.87 12.14
N SER A 447 33.24 18.68 13.15
CA SER A 447 33.84 20.01 13.33
C SER A 447 35.30 19.99 13.76
N GLY A 448 35.84 18.82 14.15
CA GLY A 448 37.24 18.68 14.60
C GLY A 448 37.44 18.84 16.10
N GLY A 449 36.38 18.69 16.92
CA GLY A 449 36.45 18.68 18.39
C GLY A 449 35.80 19.87 19.09
N ASP A 450 35.47 20.93 18.35
CA ASP A 450 34.88 22.17 18.91
C ASP A 450 33.42 22.38 18.48
N ILE A 451 32.63 23.04 19.32
CA ILE A 451 31.27 23.47 18.93
C ILE A 451 31.38 24.86 18.29
N ILE A 452 31.55 24.89 16.97
CA ILE A 452 31.59 26.13 16.17
C ILE A 452 30.30 26.32 15.36
N PRO A 453 29.87 27.56 15.09
CA PRO A 453 28.70 27.83 14.25
C PRO A 453 28.82 27.21 12.85
N PHE A 454 27.70 26.79 12.28
CA PHE A 454 27.67 26.10 10.98
C PHE A 454 28.34 26.90 9.87
N GLU A 455 28.22 28.23 9.89
CA GLU A 455 28.81 29.14 8.90
C GLU A 455 30.34 29.17 8.94
N LYS A 456 30.94 28.75 10.06
CA LYS A 456 32.39 28.65 10.23
C LYS A 456 32.96 27.29 9.83
N LEU A 457 32.11 26.29 9.55
CA LEU A 457 32.55 25.01 9.02
C LEU A 457 33.12 25.20 7.60
N SER A 458 34.16 24.42 7.28
CA SER A 458 34.62 24.27 5.90
C SER A 458 33.54 23.61 5.03
N ALA A 459 33.61 23.78 3.71
CA ALA A 459 32.66 23.15 2.78
C ALA A 459 32.55 21.63 2.98
N GLU A 460 33.69 20.94 3.12
CA GLU A 460 33.71 19.48 3.37
C GLU A 460 33.01 19.10 4.69
N GLN A 461 33.15 19.92 5.73
CA GLN A 461 32.48 19.67 7.01
C GLN A 461 30.98 19.93 6.93
N LYS A 462 30.55 20.95 6.18
CA LYS A 462 29.13 21.22 5.91
C LYS A 462 28.48 20.08 5.15
N ASP A 463 29.16 19.56 4.12
CA ASP A 463 28.68 18.42 3.33
C ASP A 463 28.55 17.18 4.23
N LYS A 464 29.59 16.85 5.00
CA LYS A 464 29.55 15.72 5.96
C LYS A 464 28.42 15.84 6.98
N TRP A 465 28.17 17.04 7.50
CA TRP A 465 27.08 17.25 8.46
C TRP A 465 25.71 17.13 7.80
N THR A 466 25.54 17.70 6.61
CA THR A 466 24.32 17.59 5.80
C THR A 466 24.01 16.13 5.47
N ASP A 467 25.01 15.37 5.05
CA ASP A 467 24.88 13.95 4.76
C ASP A 467 24.51 13.15 6.01
N ALA A 468 25.17 13.39 7.15
CA ALA A 468 24.86 12.71 8.41
C ALA A 468 23.39 12.94 8.83
N LYS A 469 22.91 14.18 8.76
CA LYS A 469 21.51 14.53 9.04
C LYS A 469 20.53 13.86 8.08
N THR A 470 20.82 13.93 6.79
CA THR A 470 19.99 13.32 5.75
C THR A 470 19.89 11.81 5.98
N GLU A 471 21.01 11.13 6.24
CA GLU A 471 21.01 9.69 6.50
C GLU A 471 20.24 9.32 7.77
N GLN A 472 20.24 10.15 8.83
CA GLN A 472 19.42 9.87 10.02
C GLN A 472 17.91 9.97 9.72
N ILE A 473 17.47 10.98 8.98
CA ILE A 473 16.05 11.06 8.56
C ILE A 473 15.69 9.83 7.73
N MET A 474 16.55 9.45 6.78
CA MET A 474 16.26 8.31 5.92
C MET A 474 16.26 7.00 6.69
N SER A 475 17.22 6.80 7.61
CA SER A 475 17.28 5.66 8.54
C SER A 475 16.00 5.54 9.37
N LEU A 476 15.49 6.66 9.93
CA LEU A 476 14.20 6.67 10.63
C LEU A 476 13.07 6.19 9.71
N THR A 477 12.96 6.74 8.50
CA THR A 477 11.91 6.29 7.58
C THR A 477 12.07 4.84 7.13
N ASP A 478 13.29 4.31 6.99
CA ASP A 478 13.54 2.91 6.66
C ASP A 478 13.14 1.97 7.82
N ARG A 479 13.37 2.39 9.07
CA ARG A 479 12.88 1.70 10.28
C ARG A 479 11.35 1.66 10.31
N ILE A 480 10.69 2.80 10.10
CA ILE A 480 9.24 2.91 10.00
C ILE A 480 8.70 1.99 8.89
N ARG A 481 9.28 2.05 7.69
CA ARG A 481 8.88 1.22 6.54
C ARG A 481 8.94 -0.26 6.89
N LYS A 482 10.01 -0.71 7.53
CA LYS A 482 10.16 -2.10 7.98
C LYS A 482 9.04 -2.52 8.93
N LYS A 483 8.67 -1.67 9.88
CA LYS A 483 7.55 -1.92 10.82
C LYS A 483 6.20 -2.02 10.11
N VAL A 484 5.95 -1.11 9.17
CA VAL A 484 4.69 -1.11 8.42
C VAL A 484 4.61 -2.31 7.47
N LEU A 485 5.67 -2.59 6.71
CA LEU A 485 5.75 -3.72 5.78
C LEU A 485 5.63 -5.08 6.46
N TYR A 486 5.98 -5.17 7.75
CA TYR A 486 5.72 -6.39 8.52
C TYR A 486 4.22 -6.72 8.56
N TRP A 487 3.37 -5.72 8.83
CA TRP A 487 1.91 -5.89 8.93
C TRP A 487 1.17 -5.70 7.61
N ARG A 488 1.74 -4.95 6.67
CA ARG A 488 1.15 -4.64 5.36
C ARG A 488 2.24 -4.73 4.27
N PRO A 489 2.59 -5.94 3.80
CA PRO A 489 3.70 -6.14 2.85
C PRO A 489 3.51 -5.49 1.48
N GLU A 490 2.27 -5.16 1.11
CA GLU A 490 1.88 -4.64 -0.20
C GLU A 490 1.91 -3.11 -0.31
N ILE A 491 2.15 -2.39 0.79
CA ILE A 491 1.95 -0.93 0.79
C ILE A 491 3.05 -0.20 0.03
N ARG A 492 2.66 0.98 -0.47
CA ARG A 492 3.57 1.93 -1.11
C ARG A 492 3.91 3.08 -0.18
N PHE A 493 5.10 3.64 -0.32
CA PHE A 493 5.56 4.80 0.44
C PHE A 493 5.76 6.00 -0.46
N ALA A 494 5.34 7.16 0.04
CA ALA A 494 5.52 8.44 -0.61
C ALA A 494 6.16 9.43 0.38
N ARG A 495 6.99 10.35 -0.10
CA ARG A 495 7.54 11.44 0.72
C ARG A 495 7.20 12.79 0.10
N THR A 496 6.66 13.69 0.90
CA THR A 496 6.38 15.06 0.50
C THR A 496 7.68 15.87 0.50
N LEU A 497 7.91 16.62 -0.58
CA LEU A 497 9.08 17.48 -0.77
C LEU A 497 8.63 18.91 -1.13
N TYR A 498 9.36 19.89 -0.61
CA TYR A 498 9.25 21.28 -1.05
C TYR A 498 9.66 21.41 -2.52
N ALA A 499 8.99 22.28 -3.29
CA ALA A 499 9.31 22.47 -4.70
C ALA A 499 10.77 22.91 -4.96
N PRO A 500 11.39 23.77 -4.12
CA PRO A 500 12.81 24.10 -4.22
C PRO A 500 13.74 22.88 -4.19
N VAL A 501 13.38 21.79 -3.52
CA VAL A 501 14.19 20.55 -3.46
C VAL A 501 14.37 19.91 -4.83
N LEU A 502 13.34 20.00 -5.68
CA LEU A 502 13.42 19.51 -7.05
C LEU A 502 14.23 20.45 -7.96
N LEU A 503 14.09 21.76 -7.76
CA LEU A 503 14.65 22.78 -8.65
C LEU A 503 16.10 23.16 -8.31
N ASN A 504 16.49 23.03 -7.05
CA ASN A 504 17.79 23.43 -6.52
C ASN A 504 18.43 22.31 -5.71
N PRO A 505 19.38 21.55 -6.28
CA PRO A 505 20.10 20.49 -5.59
C PRO A 505 20.80 20.95 -4.30
N ASN A 506 21.26 22.21 -4.23
CA ASN A 506 21.94 22.75 -3.05
C ASN A 506 21.01 22.88 -1.83
N SER A 507 19.69 22.78 -2.03
CA SER A 507 18.73 22.90 -0.95
C SER A 507 18.75 21.73 0.04
N GLU A 508 19.47 20.65 -0.28
CA GLU A 508 19.76 19.59 0.67
C GLU A 508 20.48 20.11 1.93
N GLU A 509 21.31 21.15 1.82
CA GLU A 509 22.04 21.75 2.97
C GLU A 509 21.10 22.28 4.08
N TRP A 510 19.95 22.85 3.70
CA TRP A 510 19.02 23.48 4.64
C TRP A 510 17.65 22.79 4.77
N TYR A 511 17.38 21.76 3.95
CA TYR A 511 16.21 20.88 4.14
C TYR A 511 16.58 19.45 4.55
N CYS A 512 17.81 18.98 4.32
CA CYS A 512 18.14 17.55 4.40
C CYS A 512 17.15 16.67 3.60
N GLN A 513 16.70 17.21 2.46
CA GLN A 513 15.81 16.57 1.50
C GLN A 513 16.53 16.48 0.16
N SER A 514 16.41 15.33 -0.50
CA SER A 514 16.97 15.09 -1.83
C SER A 514 15.95 14.38 -2.70
N TYR A 515 15.66 14.96 -3.87
CA TYR A 515 14.73 14.38 -4.82
C TYR A 515 15.24 13.04 -5.36
N GLU A 516 16.52 12.96 -5.70
CA GLU A 516 17.13 11.73 -6.20
C GLU A 516 17.12 10.61 -5.15
N LYS A 517 17.59 10.90 -3.93
CA LYS A 517 17.56 9.92 -2.82
C LYS A 517 16.12 9.49 -2.49
N THR A 518 15.14 10.38 -2.67
CA THR A 518 13.71 10.05 -2.54
C THR A 518 13.26 9.06 -3.62
N LEU A 519 13.58 9.30 -4.90
CA LEU A 519 13.28 8.35 -5.97
C LEU A 519 14.01 7.02 -5.80
N GLN A 520 15.14 6.97 -5.11
CA GLN A 520 15.83 5.71 -4.84
C GLN A 520 15.15 4.89 -3.73
N ARG A 521 14.56 5.53 -2.71
CA ARG A 521 14.05 4.82 -1.52
C ARG A 521 12.53 4.65 -1.45
N TYR A 522 11.73 5.57 -1.97
CA TYR A 522 10.26 5.55 -1.85
C TYR A 522 9.59 5.30 -3.19
N ASP A 523 8.40 4.71 -3.22
CA ASP A 523 7.64 4.49 -4.45
C ASP A 523 7.35 5.79 -5.18
N TYR A 524 7.02 6.85 -4.43
CA TYR A 524 6.70 8.18 -4.98
C TYR A 524 7.40 9.35 -4.26
N ALA A 525 7.83 10.34 -5.05
CA ALA A 525 8.13 11.68 -4.59
C ALA A 525 6.90 12.58 -4.78
N VAL A 526 6.45 13.29 -3.75
CA VAL A 526 5.29 14.19 -3.83
C VAL A 526 5.76 15.62 -3.78
N ILE A 527 5.71 16.31 -4.91
CA ILE A 527 6.17 17.70 -5.03
C ILE A 527 5.01 18.64 -4.71
N MET A 528 5.21 19.54 -3.76
CA MET A 528 4.28 20.63 -3.45
C MET A 528 4.35 21.71 -4.53
N ALA A 529 3.64 21.50 -5.63
CA ALA A 529 3.54 22.42 -6.75
C ALA A 529 2.55 23.55 -6.41
N TYR A 530 2.93 24.40 -5.45
CA TYR A 530 2.08 25.38 -4.77
C TYR A 530 2.45 26.83 -5.18
N PRO A 531 1.88 27.40 -6.24
CA PRO A 531 2.38 28.66 -6.79
C PRO A 531 2.15 29.87 -5.87
N ARG A 532 1.10 29.88 -5.03
CA ARG A 532 0.84 31.00 -4.09
C ARG A 532 1.71 30.91 -2.86
N MET A 533 1.93 29.70 -2.34
CA MET A 533 2.84 29.48 -1.21
C MET A 533 4.28 29.90 -1.57
N GLU A 534 4.71 29.63 -2.80
CA GLU A 534 6.05 29.91 -3.31
C GLU A 534 6.21 31.32 -3.96
N ASP A 535 5.21 32.21 -3.83
CA ASP A 535 5.20 33.58 -4.40
C ASP A 535 5.51 33.65 -5.91
N ILE A 536 4.99 32.68 -6.66
CA ILE A 536 5.29 32.53 -8.08
C ILE A 536 4.39 33.42 -8.93
N PHE A 537 4.98 34.43 -9.57
CA PHE A 537 4.26 35.29 -10.52
C PHE A 537 3.95 34.56 -11.85
N TRP A 538 4.92 33.86 -12.44
CA TRP A 538 4.77 33.18 -13.74
C TRP A 538 4.38 31.71 -13.58
N GLU A 539 3.24 31.45 -12.93
CA GLU A 539 2.79 30.12 -12.49
C GLU A 539 2.89 29.04 -13.58
N THR A 540 2.44 29.33 -14.81
CA THR A 540 2.46 28.37 -15.91
C THR A 540 3.87 27.94 -16.29
N ARG A 541 4.82 28.88 -16.32
CA ARG A 541 6.22 28.60 -16.64
C ARG A 541 6.86 27.78 -15.52
N TRP A 542 6.56 28.12 -14.28
CA TRP A 542 7.10 27.45 -13.11
C TRP A 542 6.59 26.01 -12.98
N LEU A 543 5.28 25.77 -13.10
CA LEU A 543 4.70 24.42 -13.09
C LEU A 543 5.31 23.53 -14.20
N LYS A 544 5.48 24.07 -15.41
CA LYS A 544 6.16 23.35 -16.51
C LYS A 544 7.62 23.05 -16.18
N SER A 545 8.33 23.94 -15.49
CA SER A 545 9.72 23.68 -15.09
C SER A 545 9.85 22.56 -14.06
N LEU A 546 8.89 22.40 -13.14
CA LEU A 546 8.86 21.27 -12.21
C LEU A 546 8.77 19.94 -12.96
N VAL A 547 7.82 19.83 -13.90
CA VAL A 547 7.64 18.61 -14.70
C VAL A 547 8.86 18.33 -15.58
N LYS A 548 9.40 19.36 -16.23
CA LYS A 548 10.63 19.23 -17.01
C LYS A 548 11.78 18.73 -16.13
N LYS A 549 11.96 19.29 -14.94
CA LYS A 549 13.06 18.92 -14.06
C LYS A 549 12.95 17.47 -13.58
N ALA A 550 11.73 17.02 -13.21
CA ALA A 550 11.49 15.62 -12.88
C ALA A 550 11.77 14.67 -14.04
N SER A 551 11.52 15.09 -15.29
CA SER A 551 11.79 14.27 -16.48
C SER A 551 13.28 14.02 -16.76
N GLU A 552 14.18 14.78 -16.12
CA GLU A 552 15.63 14.59 -16.23
C GLU A 552 16.11 13.36 -15.43
N TYR A 553 15.30 12.82 -14.52
CA TYR A 553 15.63 11.68 -13.68
C TYR A 553 15.03 10.36 -14.22
N PRO A 554 15.74 9.23 -14.13
CA PRO A 554 15.19 7.92 -14.47
C PRO A 554 13.87 7.65 -13.72
N ASP A 555 12.82 7.30 -14.47
CA ASP A 555 11.45 7.11 -13.97
C ASP A 555 10.82 8.30 -13.22
N GLY A 556 11.43 9.49 -13.26
CA GLY A 556 10.96 10.65 -12.50
C GLY A 556 9.50 11.02 -12.80
N LEU A 557 9.06 11.00 -14.06
CA LEU A 557 7.66 11.27 -14.42
C LEU A 557 6.68 10.19 -13.95
N ASN A 558 7.12 8.92 -13.86
CA ASN A 558 6.29 7.82 -13.40
C ASN A 558 6.14 7.81 -11.86
N ARG A 559 7.16 8.29 -11.15
CA ARG A 559 7.28 8.21 -9.70
C ARG A 559 7.18 9.56 -8.98
N THR A 560 6.80 10.61 -9.70
CA THR A 560 6.52 11.93 -9.10
C THR A 560 5.05 12.24 -9.15
N VAL A 561 4.48 12.64 -8.01
CA VAL A 561 3.13 13.21 -7.89
C VAL A 561 3.26 14.72 -7.72
N PHE A 562 2.66 15.48 -8.64
CA PHE A 562 2.61 16.93 -8.52
C PHE A 562 1.31 17.34 -7.84
N LYS A 563 1.41 17.83 -6.60
CA LYS A 563 0.27 18.22 -5.77
C LYS A 563 0.09 19.73 -5.82
N THR A 564 -1.05 20.22 -6.28
CA THR A 564 -1.39 21.65 -6.31
C THR A 564 -2.09 22.08 -5.02
N GLN A 565 -1.96 23.34 -4.64
CA GLN A 565 -2.75 23.88 -3.53
C GLN A 565 -4.17 24.25 -3.98
N ALA A 566 -5.15 24.07 -3.09
CA ALA A 566 -6.53 24.53 -3.23
C ALA A 566 -6.88 25.63 -2.20
N PHE A 567 -6.01 25.84 -1.23
CA PHE A 567 -6.10 26.91 -0.24
C PHE A 567 -4.85 27.77 -0.29
N ASN A 568 -4.98 29.07 -0.01
CA ASN A 568 -3.89 30.02 0.06
C ASN A 568 -3.68 30.42 1.53
N TRP A 569 -2.77 29.72 2.22
CA TRP A 569 -2.49 29.95 3.64
C TRP A 569 -1.91 31.33 3.96
N LYS A 570 -1.38 32.07 2.97
CA LYS A 570 -0.88 33.43 3.20
C LYS A 570 -2.00 34.45 3.36
N ASP A 571 -3.05 34.30 2.56
CA ASP A 571 -4.19 35.21 2.51
C ASP A 571 -5.44 34.63 3.20
N ASP A 572 -5.32 33.42 3.78
CA ASP A 572 -6.38 32.67 4.45
C ASP A 572 -7.65 32.50 3.59
N GLU A 573 -7.45 32.17 2.30
CA GLU A 573 -8.55 32.08 1.33
C GLU A 573 -8.52 30.81 0.48
N TRP A 574 -9.71 30.35 0.06
CA TRP A 574 -9.84 29.27 -0.91
C TRP A 574 -9.52 29.75 -2.32
N ILE A 575 -8.75 28.96 -3.04
CA ILE A 575 -8.39 29.26 -4.43
C ILE A 575 -9.56 28.87 -5.33
N ASP A 576 -9.88 29.73 -6.30
CA ASP A 576 -10.92 29.46 -7.29
C ASP A 576 -10.71 28.08 -7.96
N SER A 577 -11.79 27.31 -8.05
CA SER A 577 -11.75 25.94 -8.58
C SER A 577 -11.29 25.88 -10.04
N GLY A 578 -11.60 26.91 -10.84
CA GLY A 578 -11.11 27.04 -12.21
C GLY A 578 -9.59 27.24 -12.26
N THR A 579 -9.02 27.96 -11.29
CA THR A 579 -7.57 28.12 -11.14
C THR A 579 -6.89 26.80 -10.77
N VAL A 580 -7.41 26.06 -9.79
CA VAL A 580 -6.87 24.73 -9.43
C VAL A 580 -6.90 23.79 -10.63
N ASN A 581 -8.03 23.72 -11.34
CA ASN A 581 -8.17 22.91 -12.55
C ASN A 581 -7.19 23.33 -13.66
N LYS A 582 -6.96 24.63 -13.84
CA LYS A 582 -5.97 25.16 -14.79
C LYS A 582 -4.56 24.68 -14.45
N TRP A 583 -4.15 24.71 -13.18
CA TRP A 583 -2.83 24.21 -12.77
C TRP A 583 -2.68 22.70 -13.01
N LEU A 584 -3.69 21.91 -12.65
CA LEU A 584 -3.72 20.47 -12.93
C LEU A 584 -3.59 20.17 -14.44
N ARG A 585 -4.31 20.92 -15.29
CA ARG A 585 -4.20 20.80 -16.76
C ARG A 585 -2.81 21.17 -17.27
N ILE A 586 -2.19 22.22 -16.73
CA ILE A 586 -0.82 22.63 -17.11
C ILE A 586 0.18 21.51 -16.79
N LEU A 587 0.10 20.93 -15.58
CA LEU A 587 0.97 19.82 -15.17
C LEU A 587 0.80 18.61 -16.09
N ALA A 588 -0.44 18.18 -16.33
CA ALA A 588 -0.74 17.04 -17.20
C ALA A 588 -0.28 17.29 -18.65
N ALA A 589 -0.53 18.47 -19.20
CA ALA A 589 -0.09 18.84 -20.55
C ALA A 589 1.44 18.95 -20.68
N ALA A 590 2.14 19.19 -19.58
CA ALA A 590 3.61 19.19 -19.52
C ALA A 590 4.22 17.78 -19.44
N GLY A 591 3.39 16.73 -19.27
CA GLY A 591 3.84 15.34 -19.18
C GLY A 591 3.76 14.72 -17.78
N ALA A 592 3.18 15.40 -16.78
CA ALA A 592 2.99 14.80 -15.46
C ALA A 592 2.00 13.62 -15.51
N HIS A 593 2.46 12.42 -15.16
CA HIS A 593 1.61 11.23 -15.13
C HIS A 593 0.69 11.20 -13.90
N ASN A 594 1.18 11.72 -12.78
CA ASN A 594 0.51 11.72 -11.49
C ASN A 594 0.28 13.15 -11.00
N ILE A 595 -0.95 13.47 -10.60
CA ILE A 595 -1.34 14.80 -10.12
C ILE A 595 -2.35 14.70 -8.99
N GLY A 596 -2.47 15.75 -8.17
CA GLY A 596 -3.49 15.86 -7.14
C GLY A 596 -3.60 17.27 -6.57
N TYR A 597 -4.48 17.45 -5.60
CA TYR A 597 -4.64 18.73 -4.89
C TYR A 597 -4.77 18.57 -3.37
N TYR A 598 -4.49 19.64 -2.64
CA TYR A 598 -4.67 19.76 -1.19
C TYR A 598 -5.00 21.21 -0.79
N PRO A 599 -5.89 21.47 0.19
CA PRO A 599 -6.80 20.53 0.85
C PRO A 599 -8.10 20.30 0.05
N ASP A 600 -8.80 19.22 0.40
CA ASP A 600 -10.19 19.01 0.02
C ASP A 600 -11.12 19.49 1.14
N ASP A 601 -12.08 20.34 0.79
CA ASP A 601 -13.18 20.73 1.65
C ASP A 601 -14.48 20.16 1.09
N TYR A 602 -14.87 19.02 1.68
CA TYR A 602 -16.08 18.32 1.29
C TYR A 602 -17.36 19.06 1.68
N ILE A 603 -17.29 19.91 2.72
CA ILE A 603 -18.41 20.67 3.27
C ILE A 603 -18.76 21.82 2.32
N GLY A 604 -17.77 22.64 1.95
CA GLY A 604 -17.93 23.76 1.05
C GLY A 604 -17.94 23.39 -0.43
N ASN A 605 -17.72 22.11 -0.76
CA ASN A 605 -17.48 21.62 -2.12
C ASN A 605 -16.33 22.39 -2.81
N ARG A 606 -15.16 22.43 -2.16
CA ARG A 606 -13.98 23.15 -2.64
C ARG A 606 -12.76 22.23 -2.72
N PRO A 607 -12.12 22.12 -3.89
CA PRO A 607 -12.58 22.60 -5.19
C PRO A 607 -13.93 21.99 -5.61
N ASP A 608 -14.67 22.66 -6.49
CA ASP A 608 -15.96 22.18 -6.98
C ASP A 608 -15.78 20.86 -7.76
N CYS A 609 -16.49 19.82 -7.32
CA CYS A 609 -16.40 18.48 -7.91
C CYS A 609 -16.59 18.45 -9.43
N LYS A 610 -17.53 19.22 -9.98
CA LYS A 610 -17.82 19.22 -11.41
C LYS A 610 -16.65 19.81 -12.18
N ILE A 611 -16.01 20.86 -11.65
CA ILE A 611 -14.89 21.54 -12.30
C ILE A 611 -13.63 20.68 -12.35
N ILE A 612 -13.31 19.98 -11.25
CA ILE A 612 -12.05 19.21 -11.14
C ILE A 612 -12.17 17.75 -11.61
N SER A 613 -13.38 17.20 -11.73
CA SER A 613 -13.60 15.78 -12.08
C SER A 613 -12.89 15.34 -13.35
N ASP A 614 -12.81 16.19 -14.38
CA ASP A 614 -12.09 15.92 -15.64
C ASP A 614 -10.61 15.58 -15.44
N MET A 615 -9.98 16.14 -14.41
CA MET A 615 -8.55 15.97 -14.14
C MET A 615 -8.25 14.94 -13.06
N ILE A 616 -9.19 14.75 -12.12
CA ILE A 616 -9.02 13.92 -10.92
C ILE A 616 -9.71 12.56 -11.04
N SER A 617 -10.72 12.41 -11.89
CA SER A 617 -11.32 11.09 -12.09
C SER A 617 -10.33 10.14 -12.78
N SER A 618 -10.16 8.97 -12.19
CA SER A 618 -9.39 7.85 -12.76
C SER A 618 -10.25 6.91 -13.62
N LYS A 619 -11.59 7.05 -13.54
CA LYS A 619 -12.58 6.16 -14.15
C LYS A 619 -13.43 6.82 -15.24
N SER A 620 -13.10 8.06 -15.67
CA SER A 620 -13.88 8.76 -16.70
C SER A 620 -13.02 9.40 -17.79
N PHE A 621 -13.24 8.95 -19.02
CA PHE A 621 -13.41 9.82 -20.18
C PHE A 621 -14.50 9.20 -21.08
N PRO A 622 -15.56 9.93 -21.42
CA PRO A 622 -16.33 10.85 -20.60
C PRO A 622 -17.64 10.20 -20.12
N PHE A 623 -18.25 10.84 -19.13
CA PHE A 623 -19.61 10.62 -18.66
C PHE A 623 -20.59 10.23 -19.76
N ASP A 624 -21.42 9.20 -19.51
CA ASP A 624 -22.74 9.14 -20.11
C ASP A 624 -23.47 10.43 -19.69
N LYS A 625 -23.55 11.38 -20.61
CA LYS A 625 -24.59 12.40 -20.56
C LYS A 625 -25.91 11.67 -20.81
N LYS A 626 -26.64 11.36 -19.75
CA LYS A 626 -28.11 11.32 -19.78
C LYS A 626 -28.66 12.04 -18.57
#